data_AF-A0A060WJR6-F1
#
_entry.id   AF-A0A060WJR6-F1
#
_cell.length_a   1.000
_cell.length_b   1.000
_cell.length_c   1.000
_cell.angle_alpha   90.00
_cell.angle_beta   90.00
_cell.angle_gamma   90.00
#
_symmetry.space_group_name_H-M   'P 1'
#
loop_
_entity.id
_entity.type
_entity.pdbx_description
1 polymer ?
#
loop_
_entity_poly.entity_id
_entity_poly.type
_entity_poly.pdbx_seq_one_letter_code
_entity_poly.pdbx_strand_id
1 'polypeptide(L)'
;MPAATIDYYRMSIAGNYTFNRAKLMNVGFREAMREEDWDCLFFHDVDLIPEDDRNTYMCDANPKHAAIAMDKFGYKLPYKMYFGGVSALSPLHYLKMNGFPNNYWGWGGEDDDIGVRVSLGGMFISRPSVKVGRYKMIKHKLDKGNDVNPRRFNMLAKTRQTWKLDGMNTVEYEVLSRDHFPLYTNITVHIGTEAGLHAMAPSPKIPAKAPAKPPWPYTMINKQKDESNTCEVPSDWINCVGYPFCS
;
A
#
# COMPACT_ATOMS: atom_id res chain seq x y z
N MET A 1 23.41 20.53 -27.62
CA MET A 1 22.35 19.77 -26.94
C MET A 1 22.14 20.45 -25.61
N PRO A 2 20.92 20.81 -25.19
CA PRO A 2 20.70 21.29 -23.83
C PRO A 2 21.20 20.21 -22.85
N ALA A 3 21.78 20.63 -21.72
CA ALA A 3 22.16 19.71 -20.66
C ALA A 3 20.91 18.93 -20.22
N ALA A 4 21.05 17.61 -20.05
CA ALA A 4 19.97 16.82 -19.49
C ALA A 4 19.74 17.27 -18.04
N THR A 5 18.56 17.84 -17.77
CA THR A 5 18.13 18.11 -16.39
C THR A 5 17.76 16.76 -15.76
N ILE A 6 18.29 16.50 -14.57
CA ILE A 6 17.96 15.32 -13.76
C ILE A 6 17.54 15.83 -12.40
N ASP A 7 16.46 15.27 -11.87
CA ASP A 7 16.02 15.54 -10.51
C ASP A 7 15.64 14.23 -9.80
N TYR A 8 15.72 14.25 -8.47
CA TYR A 8 15.55 13.05 -7.64
C TYR A 8 14.35 13.21 -6.72
N TYR A 9 13.37 12.33 -6.87
CA TYR A 9 12.17 12.28 -6.03
C TYR A 9 12.22 11.08 -5.10
N ARG A 10 12.29 11.34 -3.79
CA ARG A 10 12.17 10.30 -2.77
C ARG A 10 10.73 10.26 -2.27
N MET A 11 10.05 9.16 -2.55
CA MET A 11 8.72 8.90 -2.01
C MET A 11 8.81 8.23 -0.64
N SER A 12 8.26 8.87 0.38
CA SER A 12 8.27 8.40 1.77
C SER A 12 6.84 8.10 2.24
N ILE A 13 6.58 6.91 2.78
CA ILE A 13 5.28 6.58 3.40
C ILE A 13 5.26 7.07 4.84
N ALA A 14 4.17 7.72 5.24
CA ALA A 14 3.90 8.03 6.64
C ALA A 14 3.22 6.85 7.36
N GLY A 15 3.65 6.62 8.60
CA GLY A 15 3.10 5.57 9.48
C GLY A 15 3.79 4.21 9.35
N ASN A 16 3.28 3.23 10.09
CA ASN A 16 3.82 1.87 10.14
C ASN A 16 2.82 0.90 9.47
N TYR A 17 2.69 1.04 8.15
CA TYR A 17 1.79 0.23 7.33
C TYR A 17 2.58 -0.72 6.42
N THR A 18 1.89 -1.72 5.88
CA THR A 18 2.47 -2.59 4.86
C THR A 18 2.97 -1.75 3.68
N PHE A 19 4.21 -2.00 3.27
CA PHE A 19 4.85 -1.30 2.17
C PHE A 19 4.15 -1.62 0.84
N ASN A 20 4.04 -0.62 -0.04
CA ASN A 20 3.47 -0.81 -1.37
C ASN A 20 4.30 -0.03 -2.39
N ARG A 21 5.28 -0.73 -2.96
CA ARG A 21 6.27 -0.19 -3.88
C ARG A 21 5.63 0.38 -5.16
N ALA A 22 4.79 -0.40 -5.81
CA ALA A 22 4.15 -0.03 -7.08
C ALA A 22 3.22 1.19 -6.90
N LYS A 23 2.45 1.24 -5.81
CA LYS A 23 1.61 2.41 -5.51
C LYS A 23 2.44 3.66 -5.24
N LEU A 24 3.57 3.57 -4.52
CA LEU A 24 4.46 4.72 -4.35
C LEU A 24 5.06 5.22 -5.66
N MET A 25 5.38 4.32 -6.58
CA MET A 25 5.88 4.70 -7.91
C MET A 25 4.81 5.43 -8.72
N ASN A 26 3.54 5.02 -8.61
CA ASN A 26 2.43 5.76 -9.19
C ASN A 26 2.31 7.18 -8.62
N VAL A 27 2.46 7.32 -7.29
CA VAL A 27 2.48 8.64 -6.64
C VAL A 27 3.67 9.47 -7.14
N GLY A 28 4.86 8.90 -7.19
CA GLY A 28 6.07 9.57 -7.67
C GLY A 28 5.93 10.06 -9.11
N PHE A 29 5.36 9.24 -10.01
CA PHE A 29 5.03 9.67 -11.36
C PHE A 29 4.10 10.90 -11.34
N ARG A 30 2.98 10.82 -10.61
CA ARG A 30 1.99 11.91 -10.59
C ARG A 30 2.56 13.19 -10.00
N GLU A 31 3.36 13.11 -8.95
CA GLU A 31 3.92 14.29 -8.29
C GLU A 31 5.08 14.91 -9.08
N ALA A 32 5.97 14.09 -9.67
CA ALA A 32 7.06 14.59 -10.50
C ALA A 32 6.53 15.30 -11.76
N MET A 33 5.55 14.70 -12.44
CA MET A 33 4.91 15.30 -13.62
C MET A 33 4.08 16.56 -13.34
N ARG A 34 3.83 16.90 -12.06
CA ARG A 34 3.20 18.17 -11.66
C ARG A 34 4.20 19.30 -11.47
N GLU A 35 5.46 18.98 -11.25
CA GLU A 35 6.51 19.99 -11.08
C GLU A 35 7.14 20.35 -12.42
N GLU A 36 7.43 19.35 -13.25
CA GLU A 36 8.10 19.54 -14.53
C GLU A 36 7.58 18.56 -15.59
N ASP A 37 7.73 18.94 -16.86
CA ASP A 37 7.39 18.11 -18.02
C ASP A 37 8.51 17.11 -18.32
N TRP A 38 8.71 16.14 -17.43
CA TRP A 38 9.75 15.12 -17.58
C TRP A 38 9.50 14.20 -18.78
N ASP A 39 10.47 14.10 -19.69
CA ASP A 39 10.39 13.20 -20.85
C ASP A 39 10.71 11.73 -20.51
N CYS A 40 11.33 11.49 -19.36
CA CYS A 40 11.76 10.16 -18.92
C CYS A 40 11.72 10.02 -17.41
N LEU A 41 11.16 8.92 -16.93
CA LEU A 41 11.13 8.58 -15.50
C LEU A 41 11.87 7.27 -15.25
N PHE A 42 12.78 7.30 -14.28
CA PHE A 42 13.43 6.11 -13.72
C PHE A 42 12.76 5.72 -12.41
N PHE A 43 12.28 4.48 -12.34
CA PHE A 43 11.77 3.86 -11.13
C PHE A 43 12.86 3.00 -10.53
N HIS A 44 13.31 3.35 -9.33
CA HIS A 44 14.60 2.93 -8.82
C HIS A 44 14.52 2.43 -7.37
N ASP A 45 14.95 1.20 -7.12
CA ASP A 45 15.16 0.74 -5.75
C ASP A 45 16.38 1.46 -5.15
N VAL A 46 16.24 2.01 -3.94
CA VAL A 46 17.27 2.86 -3.31
C VAL A 46 18.56 2.09 -2.97
N ASP A 47 18.49 0.78 -2.93
CA ASP A 47 19.58 -0.12 -2.59
C ASP A 47 20.33 -0.64 -3.82
N LEU A 48 19.96 -0.26 -5.04
CA LEU A 48 20.65 -0.66 -6.26
C LEU A 48 21.57 0.45 -6.74
N ILE A 49 22.82 0.10 -7.10
CA ILE A 49 23.79 1.05 -7.66
C ILE A 49 24.35 0.49 -8.96
N PRO A 50 24.33 1.23 -10.09
CA PRO A 50 24.90 0.76 -11.34
C PRO A 50 26.42 0.60 -11.21
N GLU A 51 26.97 -0.47 -11.78
CA GLU A 51 28.42 -0.74 -11.76
C GLU A 51 29.16 -0.16 -12.99
N ASP A 52 28.43 0.36 -13.98
CA ASP A 52 28.97 0.81 -15.28
C ASP A 52 28.24 2.07 -15.77
N ASP A 53 29.00 3.14 -16.02
CA ASP A 53 28.48 4.46 -16.43
C ASP A 53 27.95 4.49 -17.87
N ARG A 54 28.25 3.46 -18.68
CA ARG A 54 27.65 3.28 -20.01
C ARG A 54 26.20 2.84 -19.94
N ASN A 55 25.71 2.42 -18.77
CA ASN A 55 24.28 2.20 -18.56
C ASN A 55 23.57 3.55 -18.34
N THR A 56 23.40 4.31 -19.42
CA THR A 56 22.89 5.67 -19.38
C THR A 56 21.47 5.75 -18.82
N TYR A 57 21.22 6.75 -17.98
CA TYR A 57 19.90 6.98 -17.37
C TYR A 57 19.00 7.80 -18.31
N MET A 58 18.69 7.19 -19.45
CA MET A 58 17.76 7.71 -20.46
C MET A 58 16.73 6.65 -20.83
N CYS A 59 15.56 7.10 -21.26
CA CYS A 59 14.51 6.23 -21.77
C CYS A 59 14.82 5.82 -23.21
N ASP A 60 14.47 4.58 -23.55
CA ASP A 60 14.56 4.05 -24.90
C ASP A 60 13.22 4.22 -25.64
N ALA A 61 13.15 3.79 -26.90
CA ALA A 61 11.91 3.73 -27.68
C ALA A 61 10.84 2.77 -27.10
N ASN A 62 11.22 1.95 -26.12
CA ASN A 62 10.36 1.02 -25.39
C ASN A 62 10.75 1.03 -23.90
N PRO A 63 9.88 0.56 -22.98
CA PRO A 63 10.21 0.45 -21.56
C PRO A 63 11.55 -0.26 -21.33
N LYS A 64 12.48 0.43 -20.67
CA LYS A 64 13.83 -0.05 -20.42
C LYS A 64 13.88 -0.74 -19.06
N HIS A 65 14.44 -1.94 -19.02
CA HIS A 65 14.89 -2.57 -17.79
C HIS A 65 16.41 -2.38 -17.69
N ALA A 66 16.85 -1.54 -16.75
CA ALA A 66 18.25 -1.17 -16.59
C ALA A 66 19.02 -2.19 -15.74
N ALA A 67 18.42 -2.67 -14.64
CA ALA A 67 19.05 -3.58 -13.67
C ALA A 67 18.99 -5.07 -14.05
N ILE A 68 19.49 -5.42 -15.24
CA ILE A 68 19.32 -6.77 -15.80
C ILE A 68 20.25 -7.82 -15.19
N ALA A 69 21.32 -7.39 -14.52
CA ALA A 69 22.34 -8.25 -13.94
C ALA A 69 22.71 -7.77 -12.53
N MET A 70 21.93 -8.16 -11.53
CA MET A 70 22.20 -7.83 -10.12
C MET A 70 23.11 -8.88 -9.47
N ASP A 71 24.01 -8.42 -8.59
CA ASP A 71 24.92 -9.29 -7.84
C ASP A 71 24.19 -10.34 -6.99
N LYS A 72 23.04 -9.98 -6.40
CA LYS A 72 22.19 -10.90 -5.61
C LYS A 72 21.68 -12.10 -6.40
N PHE A 73 21.60 -11.98 -7.72
CA PHE A 73 21.19 -13.04 -8.64
C PHE A 73 22.39 -13.63 -9.40
N GLY A 74 23.61 -13.40 -8.93
CA GLY A 74 24.84 -13.87 -9.59
C GLY A 74 25.06 -13.23 -10.96
N TYR A 75 24.65 -11.96 -11.13
CA TYR A 75 24.74 -11.21 -12.39
C TYR A 75 24.01 -11.88 -13.56
N LYS A 76 22.93 -12.60 -13.27
CA LYS A 76 22.05 -13.22 -14.28
C LYS A 76 20.65 -12.66 -14.17
N LEU A 77 20.01 -12.50 -15.33
CA LEU A 77 18.58 -12.17 -15.39
C LEU A 77 17.78 -13.37 -14.85
N PRO A 78 16.94 -13.20 -13.81
CA PRO A 78 16.19 -14.32 -13.22
C PRO A 78 15.30 -15.05 -14.22
N TYR A 79 14.58 -14.30 -15.06
CA TYR A 79 13.74 -14.81 -16.14
C TYR A 79 13.38 -13.69 -17.13
N LYS A 80 12.93 -14.05 -18.34
CA LYS A 80 12.77 -13.11 -19.47
C LYS A 80 11.80 -11.96 -19.19
N MET A 81 10.75 -12.19 -18.40
CA MET A 81 9.74 -11.18 -18.07
C MET A 81 10.09 -10.31 -16.86
N TYR A 82 11.21 -10.60 -16.18
CA TYR A 82 11.61 -9.86 -14.98
C TYR A 82 11.86 -8.38 -15.29
N PHE A 83 11.22 -7.50 -14.52
CA PHE A 83 11.23 -6.04 -14.70
C PHE A 83 11.40 -5.28 -13.36
N GLY A 84 11.89 -5.97 -12.32
CA GLY A 84 12.17 -5.39 -11.00
C GLY A 84 13.50 -4.64 -10.93
N GLY A 85 13.78 -4.04 -9.77
CA GLY A 85 15.01 -3.28 -9.53
C GLY A 85 14.95 -1.85 -10.08
N VAL A 86 15.46 -1.67 -11.31
CA VAL A 86 15.54 -0.36 -11.96
C VAL A 86 14.98 -0.42 -13.37
N SER A 87 13.95 0.36 -13.63
CA SER A 87 13.32 0.49 -14.95
C SER A 87 13.09 1.94 -15.34
N ALA A 88 12.98 2.20 -16.64
CA ALA A 88 12.72 3.53 -17.17
C ALA A 88 11.60 3.52 -18.22
N LEU A 89 10.71 4.49 -18.11
CA LEU A 89 9.55 4.66 -18.96
C LEU A 89 9.38 6.15 -19.29
N SER A 90 9.06 6.47 -20.54
CA SER A 90 8.55 7.80 -20.87
C SER A 90 7.14 7.96 -20.28
N PRO A 91 6.64 9.19 -20.08
CA PRO A 91 5.26 9.39 -19.65
C PRO A 91 4.25 8.69 -20.56
N LEU A 92 4.51 8.68 -21.87
CA LEU A 92 3.67 7.98 -22.83
C LEU A 92 3.65 6.46 -22.59
N HIS A 93 4.81 5.83 -22.37
CA HIS A 93 4.87 4.41 -22.02
C HIS A 93 4.08 4.11 -20.75
N TYR A 94 4.30 4.95 -19.73
CA TYR A 94 3.70 4.78 -18.41
C TYR A 94 2.17 4.89 -18.46
N LEU A 95 1.64 5.89 -19.15
CA LEU A 95 0.20 6.08 -19.31
C LEU A 95 -0.43 5.01 -20.22
N LYS A 96 0.27 4.57 -21.27
CA LYS A 96 -0.22 3.50 -22.17
C LYS A 96 -0.48 2.18 -21.44
N MET A 97 0.27 1.92 -20.36
CA MET A 97 0.11 0.74 -19.51
C MET A 97 -0.78 0.96 -18.28
N ASN A 98 -1.44 2.12 -18.18
CA ASN A 98 -2.21 2.55 -17.01
C ASN A 98 -1.36 2.54 -15.71
N GLY A 99 -0.09 2.95 -15.79
CA GLY A 99 0.84 2.91 -14.66
C GLY A 99 0.99 1.52 -14.03
N PHE A 100 1.36 1.50 -12.75
CA PHE A 100 1.66 0.28 -11.98
C PHE A 100 0.44 -0.16 -11.14
N PRO A 101 0.33 -1.42 -10.70
CA PRO A 101 -0.79 -1.86 -9.87
C PRO A 101 -0.75 -1.20 -8.47
N ASN A 102 -1.90 -0.82 -7.91
CA ASN A 102 -1.96 -0.22 -6.57
C ASN A 102 -2.22 -1.23 -5.46
N ASN A 103 -2.55 -2.47 -5.79
CA ASN A 103 -3.05 -3.46 -4.83
C ASN A 103 -2.00 -4.44 -4.32
N TYR A 104 -0.73 -4.32 -4.72
CA TYR A 104 0.38 -5.14 -4.22
C TYR A 104 0.93 -4.59 -2.90
N TRP A 105 0.30 -5.00 -1.81
CA TRP A 105 0.75 -4.73 -0.45
C TRP A 105 1.71 -5.82 0.02
N GLY A 106 2.91 -5.43 0.44
CA GLY A 106 4.00 -6.33 0.84
C GLY A 106 4.87 -6.75 -0.35
N TRP A 107 5.70 -7.76 -0.13
CA TRP A 107 6.72 -8.16 -1.09
C TRP A 107 6.20 -9.14 -2.16
N GLY A 108 6.43 -8.75 -3.41
CA GLY A 108 6.57 -9.63 -4.57
C GLY A 108 5.41 -9.62 -5.56
N GLY A 109 5.75 -9.80 -6.84
CA GLY A 109 4.85 -10.02 -7.97
C GLY A 109 4.37 -8.74 -8.66
N GLU A 110 4.62 -7.56 -8.09
CA GLU A 110 4.22 -6.30 -8.70
C GLU A 110 5.07 -5.96 -9.92
N ASP A 111 6.37 -6.30 -9.89
CA ASP A 111 7.29 -6.14 -11.00
C ASP A 111 6.96 -7.08 -12.17
N ASP A 112 6.51 -8.30 -11.87
CA ASP A 112 5.99 -9.22 -12.87
C ASP A 112 4.69 -8.71 -13.52
N ASP A 113 3.77 -8.16 -12.72
CA ASP A 113 2.54 -7.53 -13.19
C ASP A 113 2.86 -6.38 -14.16
N ILE A 114 3.81 -5.51 -13.78
CA ILE A 114 4.32 -4.43 -14.62
C ILE A 114 4.91 -4.98 -15.93
N GLY A 115 5.72 -6.04 -15.88
CA GLY A 115 6.26 -6.69 -17.08
C GLY A 115 5.17 -7.23 -18.02
N VAL A 116 4.08 -7.78 -17.46
CA VAL A 116 2.90 -8.19 -18.23
C VAL A 116 2.19 -6.99 -18.83
N ARG A 117 2.01 -5.90 -18.09
CA ARG A 117 1.38 -4.65 -18.57
C ARG A 117 2.14 -4.01 -19.73
N VAL A 118 3.47 -4.05 -19.72
CA VAL A 118 4.29 -3.61 -20.88
C VAL A 118 3.87 -4.34 -22.15
N SER A 119 3.71 -5.67 -22.05
CA SER A 119 3.27 -6.49 -23.19
C SER A 119 1.81 -6.22 -23.58
N LEU A 120 0.92 -6.02 -22.62
CA LEU A 120 -0.50 -5.68 -22.86
C LEU A 120 -0.68 -4.29 -23.49
N GLY A 121 0.22 -3.36 -23.19
CA GLY A 121 0.33 -2.06 -23.85
C GLY A 121 0.93 -2.13 -25.27
N GLY A 122 1.22 -3.32 -25.79
CA GLY A 122 1.81 -3.52 -27.11
C GLY A 122 3.24 -3.00 -27.21
N MET A 123 3.98 -3.03 -26.11
CA MET A 123 5.40 -2.67 -26.03
C MET A 123 6.23 -3.90 -25.66
N PHE A 124 7.55 -3.80 -25.78
CA PHE A 124 8.47 -4.83 -25.31
C PHE A 124 9.50 -4.27 -24.33
N ILE A 125 10.18 -5.13 -23.58
CA ILE A 125 11.20 -4.70 -22.62
C ILE A 125 12.54 -4.54 -23.35
N SER A 126 13.05 -3.30 -23.40
CA SER A 126 14.42 -2.99 -23.84
C SER A 126 15.40 -3.27 -22.70
N ARG A 127 16.62 -3.74 -23.05
CA ARG A 127 17.67 -4.07 -22.08
C ARG A 127 19.04 -3.70 -22.62
N PRO A 128 19.95 -3.15 -21.79
CA PRO A 128 21.36 -3.05 -22.15
C PRO A 128 21.98 -4.45 -22.25
N SER A 129 23.26 -4.52 -22.67
CA SER A 129 24.00 -5.78 -22.56
C SER A 129 24.24 -6.17 -21.10
N VAL A 130 24.34 -7.48 -20.81
CA VAL A 130 24.60 -8.00 -19.45
C VAL A 130 25.88 -7.42 -18.84
N LYS A 131 26.87 -7.07 -19.66
CA LYS A 131 28.13 -6.45 -19.19
C LYS A 131 27.91 -5.04 -18.66
N VAL A 132 27.00 -4.28 -19.27
CA VAL A 132 26.73 -2.87 -18.96
C VAL A 132 25.61 -2.73 -17.92
N GLY A 133 24.56 -3.53 -18.00
CA GLY A 133 23.42 -3.47 -17.06
C GLY A 133 23.66 -4.14 -15.71
N ARG A 134 24.89 -4.06 -15.19
CA ARG A 134 25.26 -4.64 -13.89
C ARG A 134 24.91 -3.69 -12.75
N TYR A 135 24.35 -4.25 -11.68
CA TYR A 135 24.01 -3.51 -10.47
C TYR A 135 24.50 -4.23 -9.22
N LYS A 136 24.91 -3.43 -8.24
CA LYS A 136 25.24 -3.87 -6.89
C LYS A 136 24.08 -3.57 -5.95
N MET A 137 23.63 -4.57 -5.20
CA MET A 137 22.67 -4.38 -4.11
C MET A 137 23.40 -4.03 -2.81
N ILE A 138 23.03 -2.91 -2.20
CA ILE A 138 23.39 -2.55 -0.83
C ILE A 138 22.71 -3.55 0.09
N LYS A 139 23.50 -4.28 0.89
CA LYS A 139 22.96 -5.33 1.76
C LYS A 139 22.11 -4.72 2.87
N HIS A 140 20.88 -5.21 3.00
CA HIS A 140 19.99 -4.90 4.12
C HIS A 140 19.30 -6.19 4.63
N LYS A 141 18.77 -6.14 5.85
CA LYS A 141 17.90 -7.20 6.38
C LYS A 141 16.49 -6.99 5.81
N LEU A 142 15.65 -8.02 5.87
CA LEU A 142 14.25 -7.88 5.45
C LEU A 142 13.60 -6.68 6.17
N ASP A 143 13.03 -5.76 5.40
CA ASP A 143 12.48 -4.53 5.94
C ASP A 143 11.15 -4.82 6.65
N LYS A 144 10.98 -4.22 7.84
CA LYS A 144 9.70 -4.31 8.56
C LYS A 144 8.59 -3.71 7.71
N GLY A 145 7.45 -4.40 7.63
CA GLY A 145 6.31 -3.97 6.81
C GLY A 145 6.39 -4.40 5.34
N ASN A 146 7.44 -5.11 4.93
CA ASN A 146 7.57 -5.66 3.57
C ASN A 146 7.51 -7.21 3.59
N ASP A 147 6.61 -7.77 4.40
CA ASP A 147 6.41 -9.21 4.46
C ASP A 147 5.92 -9.77 3.12
N VAL A 148 6.22 -11.04 2.87
CA VAL A 148 5.78 -11.77 1.67
C VAL A 148 4.27 -11.65 1.49
N ASN A 149 3.82 -11.12 0.34
CA ASN A 149 2.40 -11.11 0.00
C ASN A 149 1.96 -12.53 -0.39
N PRO A 150 1.07 -13.19 0.40
CA PRO A 150 0.63 -14.56 0.11
C PRO A 150 -0.26 -14.64 -1.14
N ARG A 151 -0.84 -13.51 -1.58
CA ARG A 151 -1.75 -13.43 -2.73
C ARG A 151 -1.04 -13.11 -4.05
N ARG A 152 0.28 -12.85 -4.05
CA ARG A 152 1.03 -12.36 -5.22
C ARG A 152 0.80 -13.17 -6.50
N PHE A 153 0.79 -14.51 -6.42
CA PHE A 153 0.60 -15.36 -7.60
C PHE A 153 -0.84 -15.32 -8.11
N ASN A 154 -1.82 -15.27 -7.21
CA ASN A 154 -3.24 -15.14 -7.56
C ASN A 154 -3.54 -13.77 -8.18
N MET A 155 -2.82 -12.74 -7.75
CA MET A 155 -2.93 -11.39 -8.31
C MET A 155 -2.30 -11.32 -9.70
N LEU A 156 -1.08 -11.87 -9.86
CA LEU A 156 -0.38 -11.93 -11.14
C LEU A 156 -1.16 -12.71 -12.20
N ALA A 157 -1.83 -13.80 -11.81
CA ALA A 157 -2.70 -14.55 -12.72
C ALA A 157 -3.88 -13.72 -13.25
N LYS A 158 -4.27 -12.64 -12.54
CA LYS A 158 -5.41 -11.77 -12.86
C LYS A 158 -5.01 -10.48 -13.59
N THR A 159 -3.73 -10.22 -13.83
CA THR A 159 -3.25 -8.95 -14.42
C THR A 159 -3.94 -8.62 -15.74
N ARG A 160 -4.16 -9.62 -16.62
CA ARG A 160 -4.83 -9.40 -17.91
C ARG A 160 -6.26 -8.88 -17.78
N GLN A 161 -6.95 -9.25 -16.70
CA GLN A 161 -8.31 -8.79 -16.40
C GLN A 161 -8.31 -7.45 -15.65
N THR A 162 -7.32 -7.19 -14.80
CA THR A 162 -7.34 -6.08 -13.85
C THR A 162 -6.53 -4.84 -14.28
N TRP A 163 -5.60 -4.94 -15.23
CA TRP A 163 -4.64 -3.85 -15.50
C TRP A 163 -5.28 -2.51 -15.93
N LYS A 164 -6.46 -2.54 -16.54
CA LYS A 164 -7.23 -1.31 -16.87
C LYS A 164 -8.10 -0.81 -15.71
N LEU A 165 -8.35 -1.65 -14.73
CA LEU A 165 -9.21 -1.37 -13.57
C LEU A 165 -8.40 -0.92 -12.34
N ASP A 166 -7.11 -1.25 -12.28
CA ASP A 166 -6.22 -0.86 -11.20
C ASP A 166 -4.91 -0.29 -11.76
N GLY A 167 -4.66 0.99 -11.51
CA GLY A 167 -3.38 1.62 -11.81
C GLY A 167 -3.40 3.14 -11.68
N MET A 168 -2.83 3.85 -12.64
CA MET A 168 -2.74 5.31 -12.61
C MET A 168 -4.10 6.00 -12.56
N ASN A 169 -5.11 5.39 -13.17
CA ASN A 169 -6.49 5.88 -13.13
C ASN A 169 -7.17 5.73 -11.75
N THR A 170 -6.65 4.92 -10.85
CA THR A 170 -7.27 4.63 -9.53
C THR A 170 -6.35 4.90 -8.34
N VAL A 171 -5.15 5.44 -8.55
CA VAL A 171 -4.23 5.72 -7.43
C VAL A 171 -4.78 6.86 -6.56
N GLU A 172 -5.04 6.51 -5.30
CA GLU A 172 -5.48 7.39 -4.22
C GLU A 172 -4.40 7.51 -3.14
N TYR A 173 -4.12 8.75 -2.72
CA TYR A 173 -3.14 9.09 -1.69
C TYR A 173 -3.36 10.53 -1.22
N GLU A 174 -2.74 10.87 -0.09
CA GLU A 174 -2.65 12.24 0.43
C GLU A 174 -1.18 12.64 0.54
N VAL A 175 -0.85 13.85 0.10
CA VAL A 175 0.48 14.44 0.34
C VAL A 175 0.46 15.10 1.71
N LEU A 176 1.40 14.71 2.57
CA LEU A 176 1.52 15.24 3.93
C LEU A 176 2.61 16.31 4.03
N SER A 177 3.75 16.10 3.37
CA SER A 177 4.84 17.08 3.29
C SER A 177 5.57 16.98 1.96
N ARG A 178 6.15 18.11 1.54
CA ARG A 178 7.10 18.20 0.44
C ARG A 178 8.29 19.03 0.92
N ASP A 179 9.46 18.40 0.95
CA ASP A 179 10.68 18.97 1.50
C ASP A 179 11.77 18.94 0.43
N HIS A 180 12.21 20.13 -0.01
CA HIS A 180 13.26 20.26 -1.02
C HIS A 180 14.64 20.28 -0.35
N PHE A 181 15.46 19.27 -0.64
CA PHE A 181 16.85 19.19 -0.21
C PHE A 181 17.80 19.47 -1.38
N PRO A 182 19.07 19.82 -1.12
CA PRO A 182 20.03 20.12 -2.17
C PRO A 182 20.25 19.03 -3.24
N LEU A 183 19.95 17.77 -2.91
CA LEU A 183 20.21 16.62 -3.79
C LEU A 183 18.94 15.86 -4.21
N TYR A 184 17.79 16.13 -3.58
CA TYR A 184 16.54 15.44 -3.86
C TYR A 184 15.36 16.17 -3.21
N THR A 185 14.17 15.95 -3.76
CA THR A 185 12.90 16.34 -3.15
C THR A 185 12.31 15.13 -2.43
N ASN A 186 12.02 15.27 -1.14
CA ASN A 186 11.29 14.27 -0.37
C ASN A 186 9.79 14.59 -0.40
N ILE A 187 8.97 13.62 -0.78
CA ILE A 187 7.52 13.74 -0.72
C ILE A 187 6.99 12.67 0.23
N THR A 188 6.48 13.13 1.37
CA THR A 188 5.88 12.26 2.38
C THR A 188 4.39 12.11 2.10
N VAL A 189 3.92 10.87 1.95
CA VAL A 189 2.55 10.57 1.53
C VAL A 189 1.89 9.53 2.43
N HIS A 190 0.56 9.64 2.56
CA HIS A 190 -0.31 8.61 3.09
C HIS A 190 -0.99 7.90 1.92
N ILE A 191 -0.71 6.60 1.74
CA ILE A 191 -1.23 5.80 0.63
C ILE A 191 -2.36 4.84 1.05
N GLY A 192 -2.86 4.96 2.27
CA GLY A 192 -3.86 4.07 2.83
C GLY A 192 -3.30 2.70 3.23
N THR A 193 -4.23 1.74 3.36
CA THR A 193 -3.94 0.33 3.64
C THR A 193 -4.62 -0.58 2.61
N GLU A 194 -4.53 -1.91 2.78
CA GLU A 194 -5.32 -2.85 1.98
C GLU A 194 -6.83 -2.56 1.98
N ALA A 195 -7.35 -1.92 3.03
CA ALA A 195 -8.76 -1.57 3.16
C ALA A 195 -9.13 -0.23 2.47
N GLY A 196 -8.16 0.45 1.85
CA GLY A 196 -8.35 1.76 1.20
C GLY A 196 -7.72 2.92 1.95
N LEU A 197 -7.85 4.13 1.39
CA LEU A 197 -7.27 5.37 1.93
C LEU A 197 -7.95 5.83 3.22
N HIS A 198 -9.29 5.78 3.25
CA HIS A 198 -10.11 6.22 4.38
C HIS A 198 -10.81 5.06 5.10
N ALA A 199 -10.17 3.89 5.15
CA ALA A 199 -10.71 2.76 5.90
C ALA A 199 -11.01 3.22 7.34
N MET A 200 -12.28 3.21 7.73
CA MET A 200 -12.69 3.59 9.08
C MET A 200 -11.85 2.81 10.07
N ALA A 201 -11.26 3.51 11.05
CA ALA A 201 -10.56 2.85 12.15
C ALA A 201 -11.48 1.73 12.68
N PRO A 202 -10.97 0.50 12.93
CA PRO A 202 -11.79 -0.53 13.51
C PRO A 202 -12.44 0.05 14.76
N SER A 203 -13.77 0.02 14.82
CA SER A 203 -14.55 0.51 15.96
C SER A 203 -13.88 -0.01 17.23
N PRO A 204 -13.67 0.83 18.27
CA PRO A 204 -13.12 0.36 19.52
C PRO A 204 -13.89 -0.89 19.92
N LYS A 205 -13.20 -2.02 20.09
CA LYS A 205 -13.84 -3.23 20.60
C LYS A 205 -14.43 -2.82 21.95
N ILE A 206 -15.75 -2.68 22.01
CA ILE A 206 -16.44 -2.46 23.28
C ILE A 206 -15.98 -3.63 24.16
N PRO A 207 -15.34 -3.38 25.31
CA PRO A 207 -14.94 -4.45 26.20
C PRO A 207 -16.18 -5.30 26.46
N ALA A 208 -16.07 -6.60 26.24
CA ALA A 208 -17.15 -7.53 26.58
C ALA A 208 -17.60 -7.18 28.01
N LYS A 209 -18.88 -6.82 28.18
CA LYS A 209 -19.43 -6.55 29.51
C LYS A 209 -19.03 -7.71 30.39
N ALA A 210 -18.30 -7.40 31.47
CA ALA A 210 -17.96 -8.39 32.47
C ALA A 210 -19.26 -9.11 32.88
N PRO A 211 -19.24 -10.45 33.01
CA PRO A 211 -20.42 -11.18 33.45
C PRO A 211 -20.90 -10.54 34.76
N ALA A 212 -22.20 -10.25 34.82
CA ALA A 212 -22.82 -9.65 35.99
C ALA A 212 -22.43 -10.48 37.22
N LYS A 213 -21.82 -9.83 38.22
CA LYS A 213 -21.51 -10.48 39.48
C LYS A 213 -22.83 -11.02 40.05
N PRO A 214 -22.91 -12.31 40.44
CA PRO A 214 -24.07 -12.80 41.15
C PRO A 214 -24.20 -12.00 42.47
N PRO A 215 -25.44 -11.71 42.93
CA PRO A 215 -25.62 -11.06 44.21
C PRO A 215 -25.06 -11.97 45.32
N TRP A 216 -24.18 -11.40 46.14
CA TRP A 216 -23.55 -12.01 47.33
C TRP A 216 -24.58 -12.38 48.42
N PRO A 217 -24.18 -13.11 49.48
CA PRO A 217 -24.01 -14.56 49.52
C PRO A 217 -25.04 -15.21 50.48
N TYR A 218 -25.26 -16.51 50.32
CA TYR A 218 -25.97 -17.31 51.33
C TYR A 218 -25.19 -17.32 52.65
N THR A 219 -25.69 -16.64 53.68
CA THR A 219 -25.38 -16.95 55.08
C THR A 219 -26.49 -17.82 55.65
N MET A 220 -26.14 -19.06 56.01
CA MET A 220 -27.00 -19.93 56.79
C MET A 220 -27.15 -19.39 58.21
N ILE A 221 -28.39 -19.12 58.64
CA ILE A 221 -28.75 -18.99 60.06
C ILE A 221 -29.93 -19.92 60.32
N ASN A 222 -29.72 -20.83 61.26
CA ASN A 222 -30.70 -21.80 61.74
C ASN A 222 -31.71 -21.15 62.71
N LYS A 223 -32.98 -21.56 62.55
CA LYS A 223 -34.06 -21.74 63.55
C LYS A 223 -34.38 -20.60 64.54
N GLN A 224 -35.62 -20.10 64.48
CA GLN A 224 -36.63 -20.37 65.52
C GLN A 224 -38.06 -19.99 65.07
N LYS A 225 -39.03 -20.76 65.56
CA LYS A 225 -40.48 -20.60 65.43
C LYS A 225 -40.93 -19.28 66.04
N ASP A 226 -41.91 -18.62 65.44
CA ASP A 226 -43.13 -18.23 66.16
C ASP A 226 -44.29 -17.83 65.23
N GLU A 227 -45.49 -18.10 65.73
CA GLU A 227 -46.81 -17.97 65.12
C GLU A 227 -47.35 -16.52 65.17
N SER A 228 -48.33 -16.21 64.30
CA SER A 228 -49.31 -15.09 64.28
C SER A 228 -49.26 -14.26 62.98
N ASN A 229 -50.31 -14.35 62.13
CA ASN A 229 -51.41 -13.38 61.94
C ASN A 229 -50.89 -11.96 61.59
N THR A 230 -51.23 -11.28 60.50
CA THR A 230 -52.50 -11.11 59.76
C THR A 230 -52.24 -10.31 58.46
N CYS A 231 -53.11 -10.48 57.46
CA CYS A 231 -53.17 -9.63 56.26
C CYS A 231 -53.87 -8.30 56.57
N GLU A 232 -53.28 -7.17 56.19
CA GLU A 232 -54.00 -5.90 56.05
C GLU A 232 -53.50 -5.13 54.81
N VAL A 233 -54.46 -4.69 54.00
CA VAL A 233 -54.28 -3.81 52.83
C VAL A 233 -54.93 -2.47 53.20
N PRO A 234 -54.22 -1.34 53.07
CA PRO A 234 -54.90 -0.05 53.05
C PRO A 234 -55.17 0.40 51.62
N SER A 235 -56.46 0.54 51.33
CA SER A 235 -57.01 1.40 50.30
C SER A 235 -56.62 2.86 50.58
N ASP A 236 -56.29 3.64 49.54
CA ASP A 236 -57.12 4.81 49.20
C ASP A 236 -56.62 5.66 48.00
N TRP A 237 -57.52 5.83 47.01
CA TRP A 237 -57.85 7.03 46.18
C TRP A 237 -56.77 7.65 45.26
N ILE A 238 -57.00 8.18 44.05
CA ILE A 238 -58.02 8.19 42.98
C ILE A 238 -57.48 9.20 41.91
N ASN A 239 -57.82 9.00 40.62
CA ASN A 239 -57.75 9.96 39.48
C ASN A 239 -56.38 10.27 38.82
N CYS A 240 -56.22 10.41 37.49
CA CYS A 240 -57.03 10.17 36.29
C CYS A 240 -56.21 10.63 35.04
N VAL A 241 -56.45 10.01 33.86
CA VAL A 241 -56.35 10.57 32.47
C VAL A 241 -54.93 10.93 31.95
N GLY A 242 -54.47 10.64 30.73
CA GLY A 242 -55.03 10.11 29.49
C GLY A 242 -54.04 10.40 28.34
N TYR A 243 -54.01 9.49 27.34
CA TYR A 243 -53.38 9.57 26.00
C TYR A 243 -53.68 10.89 25.21
N PRO A 244 -53.13 11.22 23.99
CA PRO A 244 -52.72 10.29 22.92
C PRO A 244 -51.60 10.68 21.88
N PHE A 245 -51.25 9.66 21.07
CA PHE A 245 -50.96 9.58 19.61
C PHE A 245 -49.83 10.35 18.87
N CYS A 246 -49.11 9.54 18.08
CA CYS A 246 -48.59 9.67 16.69
C CYS A 246 -48.12 11.01 16.10
N SER A 247 -46.92 10.97 15.52
CA SER A 247 -46.58 11.39 14.14
C SER A 247 -45.48 10.48 13.61
#